data_AF-A0A0T6W6G1-F1
#
_entry.id   AF-A0A0T6W6G1-F1
#
_cell.length_a   1.000
_cell.length_b   1.000
_cell.length_c   1.000
_cell.angle_alpha   90.00
_cell.angle_beta   90.00
_cell.angle_gamma   90.00
#
_symmetry.space_group_name_H-M   'P 1'
#
loop_
_entity.id
_entity.type
_entity.pdbx_description
1 polymer ?
#
loop_
_entity_poly.entity_id
_entity_poly.type
_entity_poly.pdbx_seq_one_letter_code
_entity_poly.pdbx_strand_id
1 'polypeptide(L)'
;MDRLQKVLSRGIEPEIGFHVVLNAPEFFERKDFVDYIEREPVFTWHRPGKLPGEYADVVVLVEPSLNGEGTESDLPDDIWNTILGVLRQSFGDNGEQLPAFASSRHIAVRLTNIEVD
;
A
#
# COMPACT_ATOMS: atom_id res chain seq x y z
N MET A 1 7.36 -17.79 -31.93
CA MET A 1 7.03 -17.97 -30.50
C MET A 1 5.82 -17.11 -30.18
N ASP A 2 4.74 -17.72 -29.70
CA ASP A 2 3.51 -17.00 -29.31
C ASP A 2 3.73 -16.14 -28.04
N ARG A 3 2.72 -15.33 -27.67
CA ARG A 3 2.81 -14.41 -26.52
C ARG A 3 3.05 -15.15 -25.20
N LEU A 4 2.40 -16.29 -25.00
CA LEU A 4 2.53 -17.09 -23.78
C LEU A 4 3.97 -17.59 -23.63
N GLN A 5 4.52 -18.19 -24.68
CA GLN A 5 5.88 -18.72 -24.67
C GLN A 5 6.94 -17.62 -24.46
N LYS A 6 6.72 -16.41 -24.98
CA LYS A 6 7.58 -15.24 -24.70
C LYS A 6 7.56 -14.78 -23.25
N VAL A 7 6.42 -14.87 -22.58
CA VAL A 7 6.32 -14.52 -21.16
C VAL A 7 6.99 -15.61 -20.32
N LEU A 8 6.66 -16.88 -20.58
CA LEU A 8 7.28 -18.01 -19.88
C LEU A 8 8.80 -18.06 -20.06
N SER A 9 9.33 -17.69 -21.24
CA SER A 9 10.77 -17.64 -21.47
C SER A 9 11.50 -16.56 -20.66
N ARG A 10 10.78 -15.53 -20.18
CA ARG A 10 11.34 -14.52 -19.26
C ARG A 10 11.35 -15.01 -17.81
N GLY A 11 10.65 -16.12 -17.53
CA GLY A 11 10.48 -16.68 -16.20
C GLY A 11 9.37 -16.00 -15.40
N ILE A 12 9.00 -16.65 -14.31
CA ILE A 12 8.23 -16.05 -13.22
C ILE A 12 9.26 -15.76 -12.13
N GLU A 13 9.31 -14.53 -11.62
CA GLU A 13 10.15 -14.23 -10.47
C GLU A 13 9.69 -15.08 -9.28
N PRO A 14 10.59 -15.88 -8.65
CA PRO A 14 10.22 -16.73 -7.53
C PRO A 14 10.04 -15.95 -6.22
N GLU A 15 10.17 -14.63 -6.26
CA GLU A 15 10.16 -13.78 -5.08
C GLU A 15 8.74 -13.57 -4.56
N ILE A 16 8.60 -13.67 -3.24
CA ILE A 16 7.33 -13.51 -2.54
C ILE A 16 7.27 -12.09 -1.99
N GLY A 17 6.25 -11.33 -2.39
CA GLY A 17 5.98 -10.02 -1.83
C GLY A 17 5.40 -10.12 -0.41
N PHE A 18 5.69 -9.12 0.41
CA PHE A 18 5.06 -8.97 1.73
C PHE A 18 3.94 -7.94 1.65
N HIS A 19 2.77 -8.29 2.18
CA HIS A 19 1.63 -7.38 2.24
C HIS A 19 1.09 -7.27 3.66
N VAL A 20 0.62 -6.07 4.00
CA VAL A 20 -0.04 -5.74 5.26
C VAL A 20 -1.39 -5.12 4.93
N VAL A 21 -2.42 -5.45 5.70
CA VAL A 21 -3.76 -4.86 5.55
C VAL A 21 -4.03 -3.96 6.74
N LEU A 22 -4.34 -2.70 6.49
CA LEU A 22 -4.79 -1.74 7.48
C LEU A 22 -6.25 -1.39 7.18
N ASN A 23 -7.15 -1.77 8.07
CA ASN A 23 -8.52 -1.30 8.00
C ASN A 23 -8.58 0.09 8.63
N ALA A 24 -8.76 1.12 7.81
CA ALA A 24 -8.74 2.52 8.24
C ALA A 24 -9.85 3.33 7.55
N PRO A 25 -11.15 3.04 7.84
CA PRO A 25 -12.28 3.77 7.27
C PRO A 25 -12.18 5.28 7.44
N GLU A 26 -11.59 5.75 8.55
CA GLU A 26 -11.38 7.16 8.85
C GLU A 26 -10.52 7.89 7.81
N PHE A 27 -9.66 7.18 7.06
CA PHE A 27 -8.92 7.79 5.95
C PHE A 27 -9.85 8.10 4.78
N PHE A 28 -10.79 7.20 4.49
CA PHE A 28 -11.74 7.32 3.38
C PHE A 28 -12.82 8.37 3.62
N GLU A 29 -13.05 8.75 4.88
CA GLU A 29 -13.91 9.88 5.25
C GLU A 29 -13.26 11.24 4.96
N ARG A 30 -11.93 11.29 4.78
CA ARG A 30 -11.22 12.55 4.59
C ARG A 30 -11.22 13.01 3.15
N LYS A 31 -11.63 14.26 2.96
CA LYS A 31 -11.65 14.88 1.63
C LYS A 31 -10.27 14.92 0.97
N ASP A 32 -9.21 15.25 1.71
CA ASP A 32 -7.86 15.36 1.15
C ASP A 32 -7.29 14.01 0.69
N PHE A 33 -7.58 12.93 1.42
CA PHE A 33 -7.27 11.57 0.99
C PHE A 33 -8.08 11.15 -0.26
N VAL A 34 -9.37 11.48 -0.31
CA VAL A 34 -10.19 11.20 -1.51
C VAL A 34 -9.69 12.00 -2.72
N ASP A 35 -9.35 13.28 -2.54
CA ASP A 35 -8.78 14.11 -3.60
C ASP A 35 -7.43 13.55 -4.09
N TYR A 36 -6.61 13.03 -3.18
CA TYR A 36 -5.34 12.37 -3.49
C TYR A 36 -5.54 11.12 -4.37
N ILE A 37 -6.41 10.18 -3.95
CA ILE A 37 -6.61 8.93 -4.71
C ILE A 37 -7.28 9.15 -6.07
N GLU A 38 -7.96 10.28 -6.28
CA GLU A 38 -8.56 10.62 -7.57
C GLU A 38 -7.60 11.37 -8.52
N ARG A 39 -6.60 12.07 -7.97
CA ARG A 39 -5.64 12.86 -8.75
C ARG A 39 -4.40 12.07 -9.12
N GLU A 40 -3.90 11.24 -8.21
CA GLU A 40 -2.63 10.53 -8.36
C GLU A 40 -2.83 9.14 -8.98
N PRO A 41 -1.79 8.59 -9.66
CA PRO A 41 -1.84 7.25 -10.24
C PRO A 41 -1.66 6.16 -9.17
N VAL A 42 -2.54 6.14 -8.17
CA VAL A 42 -2.50 5.18 -7.06
C VAL A 42 -3.07 3.82 -7.46
N PHE A 43 -2.57 2.77 -6.82
CA PHE A 43 -3.16 1.43 -6.95
C PHE A 43 -4.43 1.39 -6.11
N THR A 44 -5.60 1.63 -6.73
CA THR A 44 -6.88 1.61 -6.03
C THR A 44 -8.00 0.92 -6.82
N TRP A 45 -9.00 0.41 -6.09
CA TRP A 45 -10.31 0.01 -6.64
C TRP A 45 -11.37 1.12 -6.59
N HIS A 46 -11.03 2.31 -6.07
CA HIS A 46 -11.89 3.49 -6.09
C HIS A 46 -12.24 3.90 -7.52
N ARG A 47 -13.44 4.45 -7.70
CA ARG A 47 -13.90 5.00 -8.98
C ARG A 47 -14.02 6.52 -8.87
N PRO A 48 -13.26 7.31 -9.65
CA PRO A 48 -13.31 8.76 -9.59
C PRO A 48 -14.75 9.31 -9.72
N GLY A 49 -15.08 10.30 -8.87
CA GLY A 49 -16.41 10.91 -8.81
C GLY A 49 -17.47 10.08 -8.08
N LYS A 50 -17.07 9.01 -7.38
CA LYS A 50 -17.93 8.26 -6.45
C LYS A 50 -17.47 8.50 -5.02
N LEU A 51 -18.33 8.21 -4.05
CA LEU A 51 -17.87 8.07 -2.67
C LEU A 51 -17.12 6.73 -2.54
N PRO A 52 -16.00 6.68 -1.81
CA PRO A 52 -15.31 5.43 -1.54
C PRO A 52 -16.24 4.47 -0.77
N GLY A 53 -16.50 3.30 -1.36
CA GLY A 53 -17.26 2.23 -0.70
C GLY A 53 -16.35 1.25 0.02
N GLU A 54 -16.92 0.17 0.54
CA GLU A 54 -16.21 -0.89 1.30
C GLU A 54 -14.99 -1.47 0.55
N TYR A 55 -15.09 -1.57 -0.78
CA TYR A 55 -14.05 -2.16 -1.64
C TYR A 55 -13.20 -1.11 -2.36
N ALA A 56 -13.16 0.14 -1.87
CA ALA A 56 -12.33 1.19 -2.46
C ALA A 56 -10.85 1.08 -2.06
N ASP A 57 -10.35 -0.14 -1.83
CA ASP A 57 -9.01 -0.43 -1.33
C ASP A 57 -7.93 0.39 -2.05
N VAL A 58 -6.96 0.90 -1.30
CA VAL A 58 -5.80 1.65 -1.81
C VAL A 58 -4.55 0.91 -1.36
N VAL A 59 -3.63 0.64 -2.28
CA VAL A 59 -2.33 0.03 -1.97
C VAL A 59 -1.26 1.10 -2.07
N VAL A 60 -0.53 1.30 -0.98
CA VAL A 60 0.69 2.11 -0.94
C VAL A 60 1.91 1.22 -0.77
N LEU A 61 3.03 1.62 -1.35
CA LEU A 61 4.30 0.90 -1.24
C LEU A 61 5.19 1.58 -0.21
N VAL A 62 5.58 0.85 0.83
CA VAL A 62 6.45 1.36 1.91
C VAL A 62 7.80 0.66 1.84
N GLU A 63 8.89 1.43 1.92
CA GLU A 63 10.24 0.87 1.99
C GLU A 63 10.44 0.10 3.32
N PRO A 64 11.15 -1.04 3.31
CA PRO A 64 11.30 -1.90 4.49
C PRO A 64 12.13 -1.25 5.61
N SER A 65 12.88 -0.19 5.32
CA SER A 65 13.59 0.62 6.32
C SER A 65 12.65 1.39 7.25
N LEU A 66 11.39 1.58 6.84
CA LEU A 66 10.37 2.37 7.55
C LEU A 66 10.84 3.79 7.92
N ASN A 67 11.85 4.35 7.24
CA ASN A 67 12.41 5.68 7.54
C ASN A 67 11.50 6.84 7.07
N GLY A 68 10.43 6.51 6.34
CA GLY A 68 9.48 7.47 5.76
C GLY A 68 9.83 7.92 4.35
N GLU A 69 10.85 7.33 3.73
CA GLU A 69 11.05 7.41 2.29
C GLU A 69 9.99 6.57 1.59
N GLY A 70 9.32 7.19 0.62
CA GLY A 70 8.27 6.59 -0.20
C GLY A 70 7.99 7.48 -1.41
N THR A 71 7.47 6.89 -2.48
CA THR A 71 7.16 7.59 -3.73
C THR A 71 5.80 8.30 -3.72
N GLU A 72 5.00 8.13 -2.65
CA GLU A 72 3.65 8.68 -2.52
C GLU A 72 3.69 10.15 -2.04
N SER A 73 4.38 11.02 -2.79
CA SER A 73 4.73 12.40 -2.40
C SER A 73 3.56 13.32 -2.06
N ASP A 74 2.35 12.95 -2.46
CA ASP A 74 1.14 13.75 -2.33
C ASP A 74 0.12 13.15 -1.36
N LEU A 75 0.43 12.00 -0.73
CA LEU A 75 -0.38 11.44 0.34
C LEU A 75 -0.35 12.40 1.54
N PRO A 76 -1.49 12.66 2.23
CA PRO A 76 -1.47 13.52 3.42
C PRO A 76 -0.46 13.03 4.46
N ASP A 77 0.41 13.93 4.92
CA ASP A 77 1.54 13.61 5.81
C ASP A 77 1.12 12.85 7.06
N ASP A 78 -0.02 13.19 7.65
CA ASP A 78 -0.52 12.56 8.86
C ASP A 78 -1.07 11.15 8.61
N ILE A 79 -1.64 10.88 7.42
CA ILE A 79 -1.98 9.52 6.97
C ILE A 79 -0.70 8.71 6.76
N TRP A 80 0.29 9.26 6.05
CA TRP A 80 1.59 8.59 5.85
C TRP A 80 2.27 8.24 7.18
N ASN A 81 2.34 9.21 8.09
CA ASN A 81 2.92 9.01 9.41
C ASN A 81 2.14 7.98 10.23
N THR A 82 0.82 7.91 10.08
CA THR A 82 0.00 6.86 10.73
C THR A 82 0.34 5.48 10.19
N ILE A 83 0.46 5.32 8.87
CA ILE A 83 0.86 4.05 8.23
C ILE A 83 2.23 3.61 8.74
N LEU A 84 3.23 4.51 8.72
CA LEU A 84 4.56 4.22 9.25
C LEU A 84 4.52 3.89 10.74
N GLY A 85 3.71 4.60 11.53
CA GLY A 85 3.54 4.34 12.97
C GLY A 85 3.03 2.93 13.24
N VAL A 86 2.00 2.47 12.51
CA VAL A 86 1.46 1.11 12.64
C VAL A 86 2.50 0.06 12.24
N LEU A 87 3.22 0.28 11.15
CA LEU A 87 4.27 -0.63 10.70
C LEU A 87 5.43 -0.70 11.70
N ARG A 88 5.93 0.44 12.18
CA ARG A 88 7.01 0.49 13.17
C ARG A 88 6.62 -0.18 14.49
N GLN A 89 5.38 0.04 14.95
CA GLN A 89 4.87 -0.64 16.15
C GLN A 89 4.82 -2.17 15.97
N SER A 90 4.56 -2.64 14.75
CA SER A 90 4.43 -4.07 14.43
C SER A 90 5.76 -4.75 14.11
N PHE A 91 6.70 -4.01 13.52
CA PHE A 91 7.91 -4.57 12.91
C PHE A 91 9.23 -3.96 13.41
N GLY A 92 9.17 -3.04 14.39
CA GLY A 92 10.34 -2.29 14.89
C GLY A 92 10.58 -0.98 14.14
N ASP A 93 11.26 -0.04 14.78
CA ASP A 93 11.43 1.34 14.28
C ASP A 93 12.09 1.41 12.90
N ASN A 94 12.95 0.44 12.58
CA ASN A 94 13.61 0.33 11.27
C ASN A 94 13.31 -1.00 10.57
N GLY A 95 12.16 -1.62 10.90
CA GLY A 95 11.72 -2.87 10.29
C GLY A 95 12.56 -4.10 10.69
N GLU A 96 13.23 -4.07 11.84
CA GLU A 96 14.15 -5.15 12.28
C GLU A 96 13.45 -6.50 12.49
N GLN A 97 12.12 -6.49 12.66
CA GLN A 97 11.29 -7.68 12.85
C GLN A 97 10.52 -8.08 11.58
N LEU A 98 10.77 -7.42 10.44
CA LEU A 98 10.24 -7.87 9.16
C LEU A 98 10.78 -9.27 8.83
N PRO A 99 9.98 -10.12 8.15
CA PRO A 99 10.49 -11.37 7.60
C PRO A 99 11.70 -11.11 6.70
N ALA A 100 12.72 -11.97 6.77
CA ALA A 100 13.96 -11.78 6.01
C ALA A 100 13.73 -11.58 4.49
N PHE A 101 12.75 -12.27 3.91
CA PHE A 101 12.39 -12.12 2.49
C PHE A 101 11.75 -10.77 2.15
N ALA A 102 11.22 -10.04 3.14
CA ALA A 102 10.59 -8.74 2.98
C ALA A 102 11.57 -7.57 3.15
N SER A 103 12.76 -7.82 3.73
CA SER A 103 13.72 -6.77 4.10
C SER A 103 14.37 -6.03 2.93
N SER A 104 14.23 -6.53 1.70
CA SER A 104 14.85 -5.95 0.49
C SER A 104 13.83 -5.55 -0.59
N ARG A 105 12.54 -5.49 -0.24
CA ARG A 105 11.45 -5.20 -1.17
C ARG A 105 10.44 -4.27 -0.50
N HIS A 106 9.72 -3.49 -1.31
CA HIS A 106 8.62 -2.68 -0.81
C HIS A 106 7.54 -3.57 -0.16
N ILE A 107 7.01 -3.09 0.96
CA ILE A 107 5.84 -3.64 1.63
C ILE A 107 4.60 -3.09 0.95
N ALA A 108 3.73 -3.97 0.45
CA ALA A 108 2.43 -3.56 -0.07
C ALA A 108 1.45 -3.36 1.10
N VAL A 109 1.14 -2.11 1.44
CA VAL A 109 0.17 -1.79 2.48
C VAL A 109 -1.18 -1.51 1.84
N ARG A 110 -2.13 -2.41 2.06
CA ARG A 110 -3.51 -2.25 1.59
C ARG A 110 -4.36 -1.57 2.66
N LEU A 111 -4.74 -0.33 2.40
CA LEU A 111 -5.73 0.43 3.14
C LEU A 111 -7.12 -0.03 2.69
N THR A 112 -7.97 -0.42 3.63
CA THR A 112 -9.33 -0.89 3.35
C THR A 112 -10.37 -0.12 4.15
N ASN A 113 -11.57 0.01 3.58
CA ASN A 113 -12.69 0.80 4.08
C ASN A 113 -13.81 -0.11 4.60
N ILE A 114 -13.46 -1.18 5.31
CA ILE A 114 -14.44 -2.13 5.82
C ILE A 114 -14.99 -1.56 7.13
N GLU A 115 -16.26 -1.18 7.15
CA GLU A 115 -16.95 -0.91 8.41
C GLU A 115 -16.99 -2.20 9.22
N VAL A 116 -16.38 -2.16 10.41
CA VAL A 116 -16.47 -3.25 11.39
C VAL A 116 -17.58 -2.92 12.36
N ASP A 117 -18.63 -3.74 12.35
CA ASP A 117 -19.77 -3.71 13.29
C ASP A 117 -19.35 -3.84 14.76
#